data_AF-A0A3N5WNH3-F1
#
_entry.id   AF-A0A3N5WNH3-F1
#
_cell.length_a   1.000
_cell.length_b   1.000
_cell.length_c   1.000
_cell.angle_alpha   90.00
_cell.angle_beta   90.00
_cell.angle_gamma   90.00
#
_symmetry.space_group_name_H-M   'P 1'
#
loop_
_entity.id
_entity.type
_entity.pdbx_description
1 polymer ?
#
loop_
_entity_poly.entity_id
_entity_poly.type
_entity_poly.pdbx_seq_one_letter_code
_entity_poly.pdbx_strand_id
1 'polypeptide(L)'
;FVASKSFLDSLPDKYQKLVRESAKKAGIYERGLVGERENGFLETIKKSGVTVIELKSQERQAFQKAVEPVYDWFNTNIAGGKTYYDMVRAALKK
;
A
#
# COMPACT_ATOMS: atom_id res chain seq x y z
N PHE A 1 2.57 9.00 -5.89
CA PHE A 1 2.90 10.28 -6.54
C PHE A 1 3.55 11.20 -5.50
N VAL A 2 4.71 11.75 -5.83
CA VAL A 2 5.41 12.77 -5.04
C VAL A 2 5.84 13.86 -6.02
N ALA A 3 5.74 15.12 -5.62
CA ALA A 3 6.20 16.28 -6.38
C ALA A 3 6.93 17.26 -5.46
N SER A 4 7.78 18.11 -6.04
CA SER A 4 8.40 19.20 -5.28
C SER A 4 7.34 20.09 -4.66
N LYS A 5 7.49 20.39 -3.36
CA LYS A 5 6.60 21.30 -2.64
C LYS A 5 6.65 22.71 -3.22
N SER A 6 7.84 23.22 -3.55
CA SER A 6 7.98 24.58 -4.10
C SER A 6 7.30 24.71 -5.46
N PHE A 7 7.38 23.65 -6.29
CA PHE A 7 6.65 23.61 -7.56
C PHE A 7 5.15 23.57 -7.34
N LEU A 8 4.66 22.70 -6.46
CA LEU A 8 3.22 22.56 -6.27
C LEU A 8 2.62 23.85 -5.68
N ASP A 9 3.30 24.44 -4.70
CA ASP A 9 2.85 25.66 -4.03
C ASP A 9 2.94 26.90 -4.94
N SER A 10 3.80 26.90 -5.97
CA SER A 10 3.88 28.01 -6.94
C SER A 10 2.71 28.03 -7.93
N LEU A 11 1.93 26.96 -8.01
CA LEU A 11 0.75 26.89 -8.88
C LEU A 11 -0.46 27.56 -8.20
N PRO A 12 -1.31 28.26 -8.98
CA PRO A 12 -2.64 28.65 -8.52
C PRO A 12 -3.45 27.46 -7.97
N ASP A 13 -4.30 27.71 -6.97
CA ASP A 13 -5.08 26.67 -6.25
C ASP A 13 -5.83 25.71 -7.19
N LYS A 14 -6.43 26.23 -8.26
CA LYS A 14 -7.15 25.40 -9.24
C LYS A 14 -6.25 24.33 -9.87
N TYR A 15 -4.98 24.65 -10.11
CA TYR A 15 -4.03 23.72 -10.71
C TYR A 15 -3.42 22.79 -9.66
N GLN A 16 -3.21 23.26 -8.42
CA GLN A 16 -2.85 22.37 -7.31
C GLN A 16 -3.90 21.27 -7.12
N LYS A 17 -5.18 21.66 -7.11
CA LYS A 17 -6.31 20.73 -7.01
C LYS A 17 -6.33 19.77 -8.20
N LEU A 18 -6.19 20.28 -9.43
CA LEU A 18 -6.16 19.45 -10.63
C LEU A 18 -5.05 18.39 -10.58
N VAL A 19 -3.84 18.77 -10.16
CA VAL A 19 -2.71 17.84 -10.02
C VAL A 19 -3.02 16.75 -9.00
N ARG A 20 -3.53 17.11 -7.81
CA ARG A 20 -3.87 16.16 -6.74
C ARG A 20 -4.97 15.19 -7.17
N GLU A 21 -6.02 15.68 -7.82
CA GLU A 21 -7.12 14.85 -8.31
C GLU A 21 -6.66 13.90 -9.42
N SER A 22 -5.86 14.38 -10.36
CA SER A 22 -5.29 13.57 -11.43
C SER A 22 -4.37 12.50 -10.88
N ALA A 23 -3.52 12.83 -9.90
CA ALA A 23 -2.66 11.86 -9.22
C ALA A 23 -3.48 10.78 -8.49
N LYS A 24 -4.60 11.15 -7.86
CA LYS A 24 -5.51 10.17 -7.24
C LYS A 24 -6.14 9.24 -8.27
N LYS A 25 -6.64 9.77 -9.40
CA LYS A 25 -7.22 8.98 -10.49
C LYS A 25 -6.19 8.04 -11.12
N ALA A 26 -5.00 8.55 -11.43
CA ALA A 26 -3.89 7.75 -11.95
C ALA A 26 -3.53 6.61 -10.99
N GLY A 27 -3.39 6.90 -9.68
CA GLY A 27 -3.07 5.86 -8.70
C GLY A 27 -4.15 4.77 -8.56
N ILE A 28 -5.43 5.08 -8.77
CA ILE A 28 -6.50 4.07 -8.81
C ILE A 28 -6.37 3.22 -10.08
N TYR A 29 -6.19 3.86 -11.23
CA TYR A 29 -6.02 3.18 -12.51
C TYR A 29 -4.81 2.24 -12.53
N GLU A 30 -3.65 2.74 -12.08
CA GLU A 30 -2.41 1.95 -11.98
C GLU A 30 -2.58 0.73 -11.08
N ARG A 31 -3.31 0.84 -9.95
CA ARG A 31 -3.59 -0.33 -9.09
C ARG A 31 -4.40 -1.39 -9.81
N GLY A 32 -5.34 -1.00 -10.67
CA GLY A 32 -6.07 -1.93 -11.54
C GLY A 32 -5.13 -2.69 -12.48
N LEU A 33 -4.30 -1.95 -13.22
CA LEU A 33 -3.32 -2.54 -14.14
C LEU A 33 -2.30 -3.45 -13.43
N VAL A 34 -1.87 -3.08 -12.22
CA VAL A 34 -1.00 -3.93 -11.40
C VAL A 34 -1.69 -5.24 -11.06
N GLY A 35 -2.96 -5.20 -10.63
CA GLY A 35 -3.73 -6.42 -10.34
C GLY A 35 -3.89 -7.32 -11.56
N GLU A 36 -4.20 -6.76 -12.73
CA GLU A 36 -4.27 -7.51 -14.00
C GLU A 36 -2.94 -8.19 -14.33
N ARG A 37 -1.83 -7.46 -14.20
CA ARG A 37 -0.48 -7.97 -14.47
C ARG A 37 -0.06 -9.05 -13.48
N GLU A 38 -0.33 -8.86 -12.20
CA GLU A 38 -0.03 -9.83 -11.13
C GLU A 38 -0.79 -11.15 -11.34
N ASN A 39 -2.04 -11.10 -11.78
CA ASN A 39 -2.79 -12.30 -12.18
C ASN A 39 -2.08 -13.05 -13.33
N GLY A 40 -1.60 -12.33 -14.34
CA GLY A 40 -0.81 -12.93 -15.43
C GLY A 40 0.50 -13.57 -14.97
N PHE A 41 1.20 -12.94 -14.00
CA PHE A 41 2.40 -13.52 -13.39
C PHE A 41 2.08 -14.79 -12.62
N LEU A 42 1.01 -14.81 -11.83
CA LEU A 42 0.58 -15.99 -11.08
C LEU A 42 0.28 -17.18 -12.02
N GLU A 43 -0.41 -16.94 -13.13
CA GLU A 43 -0.68 -17.97 -14.14
C GLU A 43 0.59 -18.49 -14.80
N THR A 44 1.58 -17.61 -15.04
CA THR A 44 2.89 -18.02 -15.57
C THR A 44 3.63 -18.93 -14.58
N ILE A 45 3.63 -18.58 -13.29
CA ILE A 45 4.23 -19.39 -12.22
C ILE A 45 3.57 -20.77 -12.10
N LYS A 46 2.24 -20.84 -12.15
CA LYS A 46 1.52 -22.11 -12.14
C LYS A 46 1.90 -22.98 -13.35
N LYS A 47 1.96 -22.38 -14.55
CA LYS A 47 2.32 -23.08 -15.80
C LYS A 47 3.76 -23.57 -15.82
N SER A 48 4.68 -22.92 -15.10
CA SER A 48 6.06 -23.40 -14.98
C SER A 48 6.21 -24.60 -14.03
N GLY A 49 5.10 -25.16 -13.51
CA GLY A 49 5.11 -26.33 -12.64
C GLY A 49 5.43 -26.02 -11.18
N VAL A 50 5.40 -24.74 -10.77
CA VAL A 50 5.62 -24.35 -9.37
C VAL A 50 4.35 -24.61 -8.56
N THR A 51 4.49 -25.29 -7.42
CA THR A 51 3.42 -25.46 -6.44
C THR A 51 3.13 -24.13 -5.74
N VAL A 52 1.95 -23.56 -6.00
CA VAL A 52 1.47 -22.36 -5.32
C VAL A 52 0.73 -22.75 -4.05
N ILE A 53 1.14 -22.18 -2.91
CA ILE A 53 0.49 -22.38 -1.61
C ILE A 53 -0.38 -21.17 -1.30
N GLU A 54 -1.69 -21.40 -1.16
CA GLU A 54 -2.64 -20.36 -0.73
C GLU A 54 -2.85 -20.41 0.78
N LEU A 55 -2.58 -19.30 1.46
CA LEU A 55 -2.74 -19.22 2.92
C LEU A 55 -4.21 -19.11 3.31
N LYS A 56 -4.65 -20.00 4.21
CA LYS A 56 -5.93 -19.89 4.91
C LYS A 56 -5.92 -18.69 5.84
N SER A 57 -7.11 -18.22 6.21
CA SER A 57 -7.28 -17.08 7.13
C SER A 57 -6.54 -17.27 8.47
N GLN A 58 -6.55 -18.48 9.02
CA GLN A 58 -5.86 -18.81 10.28
C GLN A 58 -4.33 -18.75 10.13
N GLU A 59 -3.80 -19.21 9.01
CA GLU A 59 -2.36 -19.14 8.72
C GLU A 59 -1.94 -17.68 8.53
N ARG A 60 -2.72 -16.89 7.79
CA ARG A 60 -2.50 -15.44 7.65
C ARG A 60 -2.49 -14.74 9.02
N GLN A 61 -3.39 -15.10 9.93
CA GLN A 61 -3.40 -14.55 11.29
C GLN A 61 -2.15 -14.97 12.08
N ALA A 62 -1.69 -16.22 11.93
CA ALA A 62 -0.45 -16.67 12.56
C ALA A 62 0.76 -15.87 12.08
N PHE A 63 0.85 -15.57 10.78
CA PHE A 63 1.88 -14.65 10.24
C PHE A 63 1.75 -13.25 10.83
N GLN A 64 0.53 -12.68 10.86
CA GLN A 64 0.30 -11.36 11.44
C GLN A 64 0.74 -11.27 12.90
N LYS A 65 0.44 -12.30 13.70
CA LYS A 65 0.87 -12.41 15.09
C LYS A 65 2.38 -12.55 15.21
N ALA A 66 2.99 -13.39 14.38
CA ALA A 66 4.44 -13.60 14.40
C ALA A 66 5.23 -12.32 14.10
N VAL A 67 4.68 -11.40 13.31
CA VAL A 67 5.30 -10.11 12.98
C VAL A 67 4.89 -8.96 13.93
N GLU A 68 4.07 -9.21 14.96
CA GLU A 68 3.71 -8.18 15.96
C GLU A 68 4.93 -7.43 16.53
N PRO A 69 6.07 -8.09 16.86
CA PRO A 69 7.25 -7.40 17.35
C PRO A 69 7.82 -6.35 16.37
N VAL A 70 7.57 -6.48 15.07
CA VAL A 70 7.96 -5.47 14.06
C VAL A 70 7.12 -4.21 14.20
N TYR A 71 5.83 -4.35 14.53
CA TYR A 71 4.97 -3.20 14.81
C TYR A 71 5.42 -2.48 16.07
N ASP A 72 5.78 -3.23 17.12
CA ASP A 72 6.31 -2.66 18.36
C ASP A 72 7.64 -1.93 18.11
N TRP A 73 8.55 -2.56 17.37
CA TRP A 73 9.80 -1.93 16.98
C TRP A 73 9.56 -0.64 16.20
N PHE A 74 8.65 -0.65 15.23
CA PHE A 74 8.30 0.54 14.43
C PHE A 74 7.72 1.66 15.32
N ASN A 75 6.83 1.30 16.24
CA ASN A 75 6.20 2.25 17.15
C ASN A 75 7.21 2.95 18.07
N THR A 76 8.24 2.22 18.51
CA THR A 76 9.27 2.72 19.42
C THR A 76 10.41 3.45 18.72
N ASN A 77 10.85 2.96 17.55
CA ASN A 77 12.11 3.40 16.95
C ASN A 77 11.94 4.39 15.79
N ILE A 78 10.73 4.56 15.26
CA ILE A 78 10.46 5.52 14.19
C ILE A 78 9.77 6.75 14.77
N ALA A 79 10.28 7.94 14.44
CA ALA A 79 9.67 9.20 14.85
C ALA A 79 8.22 9.29 14.33
N GLY A 80 7.26 9.44 15.25
CA GLY A 80 5.83 9.41 14.93
C GLY A 80 5.28 8.02 14.58
N GLY A 81 6.07 6.96 14.73
CA GLY A 81 5.71 5.59 14.36
C GLY A 81 4.39 5.14 14.97
N LYS A 82 4.22 5.33 16.29
CA LYS A 82 2.97 5.03 16.98
C LYS A 82 1.76 5.74 16.36
N THR A 83 1.89 7.02 16.02
CA THR A 83 0.82 7.81 15.41
C THR A 83 0.42 7.22 14.06
N TYR A 84 1.39 6.93 13.18
CA TYR A 84 1.11 6.34 11.88
C TYR A 84 0.51 4.94 11.99
N TYR A 85 1.01 4.12 12.92
CA TYR A 85 0.46 2.80 13.19
C TYR A 85 -1.01 2.88 13.61
N ASP A 86 -1.32 3.75 14.58
CA ASP A 86 -2.69 3.94 15.06
C ASP A 86 -3.63 4.44 13.94
N MET A 87 -3.16 5.33 13.05
CA MET A 87 -3.91 5.77 11.86
C MET A 87 -4.26 4.61 10.93
N VAL A 88 -3.29 3.74 10.62
CA VAL A 88 -3.51 2.58 9.75
C VAL A 88 -4.48 1.60 10.42
N ARG A 89 -4.32 1.31 11.72
CA ARG A 89 -5.23 0.42 12.46
C ARG A 89 -6.66 0.97 12.51
N ALA A 90 -6.84 2.28 12.62
CA ALA A 90 -8.17 2.91 12.57
C ALA A 90 -8.81 2.80 11.17
N ALA A 91 -8.01 2.96 10.11
CA ALA A 91 -8.49 2.83 8.72
C ALA A 91 -8.94 1.40 8.38
N LEU A 92 -8.31 0.38 8.97
CA LEU A 92 -8.66 -1.04 8.77
C LEU A 92 -9.93 -1.49 9.51
N LYS A 93 -10.44 -0.70 10.46
CA LYS A 93 -11.68 -0.99 11.22
C LYS A 93 -12.95 -0.46 10.53
N LYS A 94 -12.80 0.32 9.46
CA LYS A 94 -13.90 0.79 8.61
C LYS A 94 -14.10 -0.18 7.45
#